data_AF-A0A1X2IMH9-F1
#
_entry.id   AF-A0A1X2IMH9-F1
#
_cell.length_a   1.000
_cell.length_b   1.000
_cell.length_c   1.000
_cell.angle_alpha   90.00
_cell.angle_beta   90.00
_cell.angle_gamma   90.00
#
_symmetry.space_group_name_H-M   'P 1'
#
loop_
_entity.id
_entity.type
_entity.pdbx_description
1 polymer ?
#
loop_
_entity_poly.entity_id
_entity_poly.type
_entity_poly.pdbx_seq_one_letter_code
_entity_poly.pdbx_strand_id
1 'polypeptide(L)'
;VAIIGLFVIKPSPVKVEVSLTQYYWSCDAGSPYKKVFGGIIGAYWGSLLLFATFLAYKTRLAGRQYSRYSECRQMGLSIYNILFSALVGFAVLVNPMADYYTKYYITIVTALWATTFSLLILFLPKLQAFVRLQRHRKERKNER
;
A
#
# COMPACT_ATOMS: atom_id res chain seq x y z
N VAL A 1 -4.47 -3.34 -18.24
CA VAL A 1 -3.33 -2.41 -18.48
C VAL A 1 -1.99 -3.07 -18.16
N ALA A 2 -1.71 -3.55 -16.95
CA ALA A 2 -0.40 -4.15 -16.61
C ALA A 2 0.04 -5.30 -17.55
N ILE A 3 -0.87 -6.23 -17.89
CA ILE A 3 -0.59 -7.37 -18.80
C ILE A 3 -0.28 -6.89 -20.22
N ILE A 4 -1.01 -5.88 -20.70
CA ILE A 4 -0.78 -5.25 -22.02
C ILE A 4 0.58 -4.54 -22.05
N GLY A 5 0.97 -3.91 -20.93
CA GLY A 5 2.28 -3.30 -20.76
C GLY A 5 3.44 -4.28 -20.84
N LEU A 6 3.31 -5.44 -20.20
CA LEU A 6 4.34 -6.49 -20.22
C LEU A 6 4.54 -7.07 -21.63
N PHE A 7 3.48 -7.11 -22.44
CA PHE A 7 3.58 -7.53 -23.84
C PHE A 7 4.30 -6.49 -24.72
N VAL A 8 4.04 -5.20 -24.50
CA VAL A 8 4.62 -4.09 -25.26
C VAL A 8 6.04 -3.74 -24.81
N ILE A 9 6.34 -3.96 -23.53
CA ILE A 9 7.59 -3.59 -22.87
C ILE A 9 8.28 -4.89 -22.50
N LYS A 10 9.14 -5.43 -23.38
CA LYS A 10 9.96 -6.61 -23.04
C LYS A 10 11.00 -6.18 -21.99
N PRO A 11 10.90 -6.66 -20.73
CA PRO A 11 11.90 -6.33 -19.71
C PRO A 11 13.21 -7.04 -20.06
N SER A 12 14.28 -6.26 -20.27
CA SER A 12 15.63 -6.78 -20.43
C SER A 12 16.48 -6.41 -19.21
N PRO A 13 17.29 -7.34 -18.67
CA PRO A 13 18.23 -7.00 -17.62
C PRO A 13 19.34 -6.12 -18.21
N VAL A 14 19.50 -4.91 -17.69
CA VAL A 14 20.55 -3.96 -18.07
C VAL A 14 21.48 -3.76 -16.89
N LYS A 15 22.79 -3.94 -17.14
CA LYS A 15 23.81 -3.63 -16.14
C LYS A 15 23.97 -2.12 -16.02
N VAL A 16 23.87 -1.60 -14.80
CA VAL A 16 24.11 -0.18 -14.51
C VAL A 16 25.35 -0.09 -13.64
N GLU A 17 26.38 0.57 -14.16
CA GLU A 17 27.66 0.79 -13.49
C GLU A 17 27.58 2.10 -12.71
N VAL A 18 27.78 2.02 -11.39
CA VAL A 18 27.72 3.19 -10.47
C VAL A 18 29.12 3.67 -10.09
N SER A 19 30.11 2.75 -10.09
CA SER A 19 31.53 3.02 -9.85
C SER A 19 32.39 1.93 -10.52
N LEU A 20 33.72 2.10 -10.53
CA LEU A 20 34.68 1.17 -11.16
C LEU A 20 34.58 -0.28 -10.66
N THR A 21 34.07 -0.50 -9.45
CA THR A 21 33.90 -1.84 -8.84
C THR A 21 32.45 -2.17 -8.46
N GLN A 22 31.50 -1.24 -8.66
CA GLN A 22 30.12 -1.39 -8.17
C GLN A 22 29.14 -1.28 -9.33
N TYR A 23 28.40 -2.38 -9.56
CA TYR A 23 27.36 -2.49 -10.56
C TYR A 23 26.10 -3.12 -9.96
N TYR A 24 24.94 -2.79 -10.51
CA TYR A 24 23.68 -3.47 -10.17
C TYR A 24 22.91 -3.84 -11.43
N TRP A 25 22.10 -4.90 -11.33
CA TRP A 25 21.18 -5.29 -12.38
C TRP A 25 19.89 -4.51 -12.24
N SER A 26 19.60 -3.69 -13.24
CA SER A 26 18.32 -2.99 -13.34
C SER A 26 17.48 -3.62 -14.44
N CYS A 27 16.16 -3.59 -14.27
CA CYS A 27 15.25 -3.97 -15.33
C CYS A 27 14.93 -2.72 -16.15
N ASP A 28 15.42 -2.67 -17.39
CA ASP A 28 15.12 -1.58 -18.30
C ASP A 28 14.61 -2.14 -19.62
N ALA A 29 13.54 -1.56 -20.11
CA ALA A 29 13.08 -1.80 -21.46
C ALA A 29 13.54 -0.59 -22.26
N GLY A 30 14.46 -0.79 -23.20
CA GLY A 30 15.06 0.27 -24.02
C GLY A 30 14.08 1.06 -24.89
N SER A 31 12.77 0.97 -24.65
CA SER A 31 11.73 1.74 -25.30
C SER A 31 11.42 3.03 -24.53
N PRO A 32 11.18 4.16 -25.25
CA PRO A 32 10.79 5.43 -24.61
C PRO A 32 9.44 5.34 -23.90
N TYR A 33 8.62 4.35 -24.25
CA TYR A 33 7.28 4.13 -23.70
C TYR A 33 7.28 3.69 -22.23
N LYS A 34 8.42 3.25 -21.67
CA LYS A 34 8.51 2.81 -20.26
C LYS A 34 8.01 3.88 -19.28
N LYS A 35 8.40 5.15 -19.50
CA LYS A 35 8.06 6.27 -18.61
C LYS A 35 6.58 6.61 -18.73
N VAL A 36 6.06 6.63 -19.97
CA VAL A 36 4.65 6.91 -20.26
C VAL A 36 3.76 5.84 -19.62
N PHE A 37 4.11 4.56 -19.80
CA PHE A 37 3.32 3.45 -19.26
C PHE A 37 3.37 3.39 -17.74
N GLY A 38 4.55 3.61 -17.15
CA GLY A 38 4.71 3.75 -15.70
C GLY A 38 3.87 4.91 -15.15
N GLY A 39 3.82 6.04 -15.84
CA GLY A 39 2.98 7.18 -15.50
C GLY A 39 1.48 6.87 -15.55
N ILE A 40 1.00 6.21 -16.61
CA ILE A 40 -0.42 5.82 -16.75
C ILE A 40 -0.83 4.85 -15.64
N ILE A 41 -0.01 3.83 -15.36
CA ILE A 41 -0.26 2.88 -14.28
C ILE A 41 -0.26 3.59 -12.93
N GLY A 42 0.77 4.40 -12.66
CA GLY A 42 0.89 5.16 -11.41
C GLY A 42 -0.30 6.09 -11.18
N ALA A 43 -0.75 6.80 -12.22
CA ALA A 43 -1.94 7.64 -12.18
C ALA A 43 -3.20 6.82 -11.88
N TYR A 44 -3.37 5.64 -12.48
CA TYR A 44 -4.50 4.76 -12.19
C TYR A 44 -4.55 4.34 -10.71
N TRP A 45 -3.44 3.85 -10.15
CA TRP A 45 -3.37 3.48 -8.73
C TRP A 45 -3.56 4.70 -7.81
N GLY A 46 -3.01 5.85 -8.18
CA GLY A 46 -3.16 7.10 -7.44
C GLY A 46 -4.61 7.59 -7.42
N SER A 47 -5.29 7.61 -8.57
CA SER A 47 -6.70 7.99 -8.68
C SER A 47 -7.61 7.06 -7.89
N LEU A 48 -7.36 5.74 -7.93
CA LEU A 48 -8.07 4.77 -7.10
C LEU A 48 -7.92 5.08 -5.61
N LEU A 49 -6.71 5.43 -5.16
CA LEU A 49 -6.40 5.73 -3.78
C LEU A 49 -7.06 7.06 -3.34
N LEU A 50 -7.08 8.07 -4.20
CA LEU A 50 -7.81 9.32 -3.95
C LEU A 50 -9.32 9.08 -3.85
N PHE A 51 -9.88 8.27 -4.75
CA PHE A 51 -11.29 7.90 -4.73
C PHE A 51 -11.65 7.12 -3.45
N ALA A 52 -10.81 6.17 -3.04
CA ALA A 52 -10.96 5.45 -1.77
C ALA A 52 -10.93 6.40 -0.56
N THR A 53 -10.03 7.38 -0.56
CA THR A 53 -9.93 8.39 0.50
C THR A 53 -11.17 9.29 0.53
N PHE A 54 -11.69 9.68 -0.63
CA PHE A 54 -12.92 10.47 -0.72
C PHE A 54 -14.13 9.70 -0.17
N LEU A 55 -14.28 8.43 -0.55
CA LEU A 55 -15.31 7.54 0.00
C LEU A 55 -15.18 7.40 1.52
N ALA A 56 -13.96 7.20 2.03
CA ALA A 56 -13.68 7.13 3.46
C ALA A 56 -14.04 8.43 4.21
N TYR A 57 -13.76 9.59 3.60
CA TYR A 57 -14.12 10.89 4.16
C TYR A 57 -15.63 11.08 4.25
N LYS A 58 -16.37 10.78 3.18
CA LYS A 58 -17.84 10.89 3.16
C LYS A 58 -18.52 9.93 4.12
N THR A 59 -18.03 8.69 4.23
CA THR A 59 -18.55 7.71 5.20
C THR A 59 -18.24 8.09 6.65
N ARG A 60 -17.17 8.85 6.93
CA ARG A 60 -16.91 9.36 8.29
C ARG A 60 -17.91 10.44 8.72
N LEU A 61 -18.37 11.29 7.79
CA LEU A 61 -19.45 12.24 8.07
C LEU A 61 -20.78 11.53 8.32
N ALA A 62 -21.12 10.51 7.52
CA ALA A 62 -22.34 9.72 7.67
C ALA A 62 -22.32 8.80 8.92
N GLY A 63 -21.16 8.27 9.29
CA GLY A 63 -20.99 7.37 10.44
C GLY A 63 -21.26 8.01 11.80
N ARG A 64 -21.29 9.35 11.89
CA ARG A 64 -21.69 10.06 13.13
C ARG A 64 -23.16 9.82 13.48
N GLN A 65 -23.99 9.44 12.50
CA GLN A 65 -25.43 9.20 12.65
C GLN A 65 -25.77 7.72 12.97
N TYR A 66 -24.85 6.77 12.76
CA TYR A 66 -25.14 5.33 12.88
C TYR A 66 -24.03 4.56 13.63
N SER A 67 -24.30 4.27 14.91
CA SER A 67 -23.39 3.57 15.85
C SER A 67 -22.98 2.14 15.42
N ARG A 68 -23.64 1.57 14.39
CA ARG A 68 -23.39 0.22 13.86
C ARG A 68 -22.14 0.10 12.97
N TYR A 69 -21.46 1.21 12.63
CA TYR A 69 -20.42 1.25 11.58
C TYR A 69 -19.00 1.51 12.11
N SER A 70 -18.64 0.93 13.26
CA SER A 70 -17.27 1.03 13.82
C SER A 70 -16.21 0.42 12.88
N GLU A 71 -16.57 -0.64 12.14
CA GLU A 71 -15.73 -1.25 11.09
C GLU A 71 -15.42 -0.25 9.96
N CYS A 72 -16.41 0.57 9.62
CA CYS A 72 -16.34 1.73 8.73
C CYS A 72 -15.18 2.69 9.05
N ARG A 73 -15.09 3.03 10.34
CA ARG A 73 -14.08 3.96 10.86
C ARG A 73 -12.68 3.37 10.82
N GLN A 74 -12.53 2.06 11.08
CA GLN A 74 -11.24 1.37 10.98
C GLN A 74 -10.75 1.28 9.54
N MET A 75 -11.64 0.94 8.61
CA MET A 75 -11.30 0.90 7.19
C MET A 75 -10.81 2.27 6.70
N GLY A 76 -11.48 3.36 7.10
CA GLY A 76 -11.03 4.72 6.80
C GLY A 76 -9.64 5.03 7.37
N LEU A 77 -9.35 4.62 8.62
CA LEU A 77 -8.04 4.83 9.25
C LEU A 77 -6.89 4.15 8.48
N SER A 78 -7.13 2.94 7.98
CA SER A 78 -6.19 2.20 7.14
C SER A 78 -5.91 2.94 5.82
N ILE A 79 -6.96 3.43 5.15
CA ILE A 79 -6.83 4.17 3.88
C ILE A 79 -6.00 5.45 4.06
N TYR A 80 -6.21 6.19 5.15
CA TYR A 80 -5.40 7.38 5.45
C TYR A 80 -3.91 7.05 5.66
N ASN A 81 -3.60 5.95 6.34
CA ASN A 81 -2.22 5.53 6.53
C ASN A 81 -1.55 5.08 5.23
N ILE A 82 -2.28 4.36 4.37
CA ILE A 82 -1.79 3.97 3.05
C ILE A 82 -1.54 5.21 2.20
N LEU A 83 -2.44 6.20 2.19
CA LEU A 83 -2.25 7.47 1.49
C LEU A 83 -0.99 8.20 1.97
N PHE A 84 -0.83 8.34 3.28
CA PHE A 84 0.35 8.99 3.86
C PHE A 84 1.65 8.27 3.48
N SER A 85 1.66 6.94 3.61
CA SER A 85 2.83 6.11 3.25
C SER A 85 3.15 6.21 1.76
N ALA A 86 2.13 6.24 0.90
CA ALA A 86 2.30 6.39 -0.55
C ALA A 86 2.87 7.77 -0.93
N LEU A 87 2.43 8.85 -0.27
CA LEU A 87 2.98 10.20 -0.48
C LEU A 87 4.45 10.30 -0.07
N VAL A 88 4.80 9.72 1.09
CA VAL A 88 6.20 9.66 1.56
C VAL A 88 7.07 8.85 0.60
N GLY A 89 6.60 7.66 0.19
CA GLY A 89 7.31 6.82 -0.78
C GLY A 89 7.51 7.52 -2.13
N PHE A 90 6.47 8.19 -2.63
CA PHE A 90 6.54 8.95 -3.88
C PHE A 90 7.53 10.11 -3.81
N ALA A 91 7.50 10.90 -2.72
CA ALA A 91 8.44 12.00 -2.53
C ALA A 91 9.91 11.52 -2.59
N VAL A 92 10.21 10.39 -1.96
CA VAL A 92 11.55 9.80 -1.96
C VAL A 92 11.95 9.25 -3.34
N LEU A 93 11.02 8.67 -4.08
CA LEU A 93 11.28 8.18 -5.44
C LEU A 93 11.60 9.31 -6.44
N VAL A 94 10.91 10.45 -6.30
CA VAL A 94 11.11 11.61 -7.17
C VAL A 94 12.42 12.33 -6.87
N ASN A 95 12.96 12.24 -5.65
CA ASN A 95 14.22 12.89 -5.28
C ASN A 95 15.40 12.38 -6.15
N PRO A 96 16.00 13.24 -7.00
CA PRO A 96 17.11 12.82 -7.88
C PRO A 96 18.42 12.61 -7.10
N MET A 97 18.55 13.22 -5.92
CA MET A 97 19.76 13.18 -5.07
C MET A 97 19.89 11.89 -4.25
N ALA A 98 18.85 11.04 -4.20
CA ALA A 98 18.88 9.82 -3.40
C ALA A 98 19.49 8.65 -4.18
N ASP A 99 20.47 7.98 -3.58
CA ASP A 99 21.10 6.77 -4.11
C ASP A 99 20.09 5.66 -4.40
N TYR A 100 20.43 4.78 -5.34
CA TYR A 100 19.61 3.62 -5.70
C TYR A 100 19.25 2.75 -4.48
N TYR A 101 20.24 2.45 -3.63
CA TYR A 101 20.03 1.68 -2.41
C TYR A 101 19.06 2.38 -1.46
N THR A 102 19.24 3.68 -1.25
CA THR A 102 18.37 4.49 -0.39
C THR A 102 16.93 4.48 -0.89
N LYS A 103 16.72 4.69 -2.20
CA LYS A 103 15.39 4.60 -2.83
C LYS A 103 14.77 3.22 -2.65
N TYR A 104 15.55 2.16 -2.84
CA TYR A 104 15.10 0.78 -2.69
C TYR A 104 14.68 0.45 -1.26
N TYR A 105 15.55 0.74 -0.28
CA TYR A 105 15.27 0.49 1.14
C TYR A 105 14.04 1.27 1.62
N ILE A 106 13.94 2.56 1.29
CA ILE A 106 12.80 3.37 1.74
C ILE A 106 11.49 2.89 1.09
N THR A 107 11.52 2.50 -0.18
CA THR A 107 10.33 1.96 -0.86
C THR A 107 9.84 0.67 -0.18
N ILE A 108 10.76 -0.23 0.16
CA ILE A 108 10.40 -1.49 0.86
C ILE A 108 9.88 -1.20 2.26
N VAL A 109 10.58 -0.37 3.04
CA VAL A 109 10.18 -0.05 4.41
C VAL A 109 8.81 0.63 4.44
N THR A 110 8.54 1.57 3.54
CA THR A 110 7.22 2.24 3.47
C THR A 110 6.12 1.27 3.05
N ALA A 111 6.38 0.35 2.11
CA ALA A 111 5.42 -0.68 1.70
C ALA A 111 5.14 -1.70 2.82
N LEU A 112 6.18 -2.16 3.52
CA LEU A 112 6.04 -3.07 4.67
C LEU A 112 5.27 -2.39 5.81
N TRP A 113 5.55 -1.12 6.08
CA TRP A 113 4.83 -0.36 7.10
C TRP A 113 3.35 -0.21 6.76
N ALA A 114 3.05 0.20 5.53
CA ALA A 114 1.68 0.37 5.06
C ALA A 114 0.88 -0.94 5.17
N THR A 115 1.43 -2.04 4.67
CA THR A 115 0.78 -3.36 4.71
C THR A 115 0.61 -3.89 6.13
N THR A 116 1.64 -3.80 6.97
CA THR A 116 1.60 -4.26 8.37
C THR A 116 0.53 -3.50 9.15
N PHE A 117 0.51 -2.16 9.04
CA PHE A 117 -0.48 -1.33 9.73
C PHE A 117 -1.91 -1.62 9.26
N SER A 118 -2.12 -1.76 7.95
CA SER A 118 -3.42 -2.11 7.38
C SER A 118 -3.92 -3.48 7.84
N LEU A 119 -3.04 -4.49 7.87
CA LEU A 119 -3.37 -5.82 8.38
C LEU A 119 -3.72 -5.75 9.87
N LEU A 120 -2.91 -5.08 10.68
CA LEU A 120 -3.20 -4.93 12.11
C LEU A 120 -4.58 -4.29 12.34
N ILE A 121 -4.88 -3.19 11.66
CA ILE A 121 -6.17 -2.50 11.82
C ILE A 121 -7.37 -3.37 11.40
N LEU A 122 -7.25 -4.15 10.33
CA LEU A 122 -8.35 -4.98 9.85
C LEU A 122 -8.55 -6.25 10.68
N PHE A 123 -7.47 -6.83 11.19
CA PHE A 123 -7.51 -8.11 11.90
C PHE A 123 -7.70 -7.99 13.42
N LEU A 124 -7.15 -6.94 14.06
CA LEU A 124 -7.34 -6.68 15.50
C LEU A 124 -8.80 -6.68 15.98
N PRO A 125 -9.78 -5.99 15.34
CA PRO A 125 -11.17 -5.98 15.80
C PRO A 125 -11.80 -7.38 15.75
N LYS A 126 -11.53 -8.14 14.68
CA LYS A 126 -12.05 -9.49 14.49
C LYS A 126 -11.44 -10.47 15.49
N LEU A 127 -10.14 -10.35 15.76
CA LEU A 127 -9.45 -11.10 16.81
C LEU A 127 -10.06 -10.82 18.19
N GLN A 128 -10.30 -9.56 18.53
CA GLN A 128 -10.93 -9.20 19.81
C GLN A 128 -12.36 -9.74 19.92
N ALA A 129 -13.17 -9.63 18.85
CA ALA A 129 -14.52 -10.17 18.83
C ALA A 129 -14.51 -11.70 18.99
N PHE A 130 -13.62 -12.39 18.28
CA PHE A 130 -13.46 -13.83 18.37
C PHE A 130 -13.03 -14.27 19.77
N VAL A 131 -12.04 -13.62 20.37
CA VAL A 131 -11.58 -13.94 21.74
C VAL A 131 -12.69 -13.71 22.77
N ARG A 132 -13.47 -12.63 22.65
CA ARG A 132 -14.63 -12.39 23.53
C ARG A 132 -15.69 -13.48 23.40
N LEU A 133 -16.02 -13.89 22.17
CA LEU A 133 -16.95 -14.99 21.90
C LEU A 133 -16.45 -16.31 22.49
N GLN A 134 -15.15 -16.61 22.36
CA GLN A 134 -14.55 -17.81 22.94
C GLN A 134 -14.61 -17.78 24.48
N ARG A 135 -14.36 -16.62 25.10
CA ARG A 135 -14.48 -16.44 26.56
C ARG A 135 -15.91 -16.71 27.03
N HIS A 136 -16.92 -16.10 26.38
CA HIS A 136 -18.33 -16.38 26.71
C HIS A 136 -18.76 -17.83 26.46
N ARG A 137 -18.22 -18.50 25.43
CA ARG A 137 -18.48 -19.93 25.21
C ARG A 137 -17.86 -20.82 26.29
N LYS A 138 -16.69 -20.44 26.85
CA LYS A 138 -16.08 -21.14 27.99
C LYS A 138 -16.90 -20.96 29.27
N GLU A 139 -17.37 -19.74 29.55
CA GLU A 139 -18.24 -19.45 30.72
C GLU A 139 -19.51 -20.30 30.69
N ARG A 140 -20.25 -20.34 29.56
CA ARG A 140 -21.46 -21.19 29.41
C ARG A 140 -21.23 -22.70 29.44
N LYS A 141 -19.98 -23.16 29.31
CA LYS A 141 -19.61 -24.57 29.49
C LYS A 141 -19.28 -24.88 30.95
N ASN A 142 -18.91 -23.87 31.75
CA ASN A 142 -18.56 -24.03 33.15
C ASN A 142 -19.80 -23.97 34.07
N GLU A 143 -20.89 -23.37 33.59
CA GLU A 143 -22.20 -23.30 34.27
C GLU A 143 -23.11 -24.51 34.01
N ARG A 144 -22.69 -25.47 33.17
CA ARG A 144 -23.42 -26.72 32.87
C ARG A 144 -22.64 -27.91 33.38
#